data_AF-A0A975MU29-F1
#
_entry.id   AF-A0A975MU29-F1
#
_cell.length_a   1.000
_cell.length_b   1.000
_cell.length_c   1.000
_cell.angle_alpha   90.00
_cell.angle_beta   90.00
_cell.angle_gamma   90.00
#
_symmetry.space_group_name_H-M   'P 1'
#
loop_
_entity.id
_entity.type
_entity.pdbx_description
1 polymer ?
#
loop_
_entity_poly.entity_id
_entity_poly.type
_entity_poly.pdbx_seq_one_letter_code
_entity_poly.pdbx_strand_id
1 'polypeptide(L)'
;MTGDPGVDALIRQWAAEREQTAEEKEADRIASAWLAEAPRQAPGIPGQRARGGASSWAPVESADPGYLDAMRQRAPEVPDELLVAAAGWWQMIGDVAEAERWWDAGISPLDQRALDYRAAGLSPSDLSRRLGPMTVLQHLRRGSAPAWCVARLARQQRAS
;
A
#
# COMPACT_ATOMS: atom_id res chain seq x y z
N MET A 1 3.93 4.39 -47.88
CA MET A 1 3.70 2.98 -48.24
C MET A 1 5.04 2.39 -48.63
N THR A 2 5.42 1.29 -47.98
CA THR A 2 6.78 0.75 -48.02
C THR A 2 7.07 -0.09 -49.26
N GLY A 3 6.07 -0.30 -50.13
CA GLY A 3 6.22 -1.02 -51.40
C GLY A 3 6.23 -2.55 -51.25
N ASP A 4 6.29 -3.04 -50.01
CA ASP A 4 6.11 -4.44 -49.65
C ASP A 4 4.66 -4.67 -49.19
N PRO A 5 3.87 -5.48 -49.92
CA PRO A 5 2.47 -5.71 -49.61
C PRO A 5 2.25 -6.42 -48.26
N GLY A 6 3.24 -7.17 -47.76
CA GLY A 6 3.19 -7.82 -46.45
C GLY A 6 3.39 -6.83 -45.31
N VAL A 7 4.33 -5.89 -45.46
CA VAL A 7 4.57 -4.82 -44.48
C VAL A 7 3.41 -3.84 -44.47
N ASP A 8 2.87 -3.46 -45.62
CA ASP A 8 1.72 -2.57 -45.72
C ASP A 8 0.42 -3.23 -45.18
N ALA A 9 0.33 -4.57 -45.14
CA ALA A 9 -0.76 -5.29 -44.47
C ALA A 9 -0.58 -5.29 -42.94
N LEU A 10 0.65 -5.51 -42.45
CA LEU A 10 0.98 -5.45 -41.03
C LEU A 10 0.75 -4.05 -40.45
N ILE A 11 1.15 -3.00 -41.18
CA ILE A 11 0.90 -1.60 -40.79
C ILE A 11 -0.60 -1.32 -40.70
N ARG A 12 -1.41 -1.83 -41.63
CA ARG A 12 -2.87 -1.66 -41.60
C ARG A 12 -3.52 -2.40 -40.43
N GLN A 13 -3.06 -3.61 -40.14
CA GLN A 13 -3.53 -4.37 -38.99
C GLN A 13 -3.15 -3.69 -37.68
N TRP A 14 -1.90 -3.24 -37.54
CA TRP A 14 -1.43 -2.53 -36.35
C TRP A 14 -2.12 -1.18 -36.16
N ALA A 15 -2.46 -0.48 -37.25
CA ALA A 15 -3.23 0.76 -37.21
C ALA A 15 -4.71 0.51 -36.81
N ALA A 16 -5.32 -0.58 -37.28
CA ALA A 16 -6.68 -0.97 -36.91
C ALA A 16 -6.77 -1.43 -35.45
N GLU A 17 -5.75 -2.11 -34.93
CA GLU A 17 -5.66 -2.52 -33.52
C GLU A 17 -5.41 -1.34 -32.55
N ARG A 18 -4.94 -0.20 -33.07
CA ARG A 18 -4.72 1.04 -32.29
C ARG A 18 -5.77 2.12 -32.56
N GLU A 19 -6.87 1.78 -33.24
CA GLU A 19 -7.97 2.71 -33.40
C GLU A 19 -8.63 2.90 -32.03
N GLN A 20 -8.27 3.99 -31.34
CA GLN A 20 -8.68 4.28 -29.97
C GLN A 20 -10.19 4.10 -29.81
N THR A 21 -10.56 3.16 -28.95
CA THR A 21 -11.94 2.86 -28.63
C THR A 21 -12.60 4.07 -27.99
N ALA A 22 -13.93 4.15 -28.05
CA ALA A 22 -14.68 5.24 -27.42
C ALA A 22 -14.41 5.32 -25.90
N GLU A 23 -14.16 4.18 -25.27
CA GLU A 23 -13.82 4.08 -23.85
C GLU A 23 -12.43 4.66 -23.54
N GLU A 24 -11.42 4.40 -24.37
CA GLU A 24 -10.09 4.99 -24.21
C GLU A 24 -10.10 6.50 -24.41
N LYS A 25 -10.89 7.00 -25.37
CA LYS A 25 -11.06 8.45 -25.57
C LYS A 25 -11.75 9.12 -24.37
N GLU A 26 -12.66 8.41 -23.71
CA GLU A 26 -13.29 8.89 -22.48
C GLU A 26 -12.31 8.87 -21.30
N ALA A 27 -11.51 7.80 -21.17
CA ALA A 27 -10.47 7.69 -20.16
C ALA A 27 -9.43 8.81 -20.30
N ASP A 28 -8.96 9.10 -21.52
CA ASP A 28 -8.03 10.20 -21.79
C ASP A 28 -8.64 11.57 -21.49
N ARG A 29 -9.94 11.76 -21.76
CA ARG A 29 -10.66 13.00 -21.43
C ARG A 29 -10.75 13.21 -19.92
N ILE A 30 -11.09 12.16 -19.17
CA ILE A 30 -11.18 12.20 -17.70
C ILE A 30 -9.79 12.48 -17.11
N ALA A 31 -8.76 11.75 -17.57
CA ALA A 31 -7.38 11.95 -17.12
C ALA A 31 -6.91 13.39 -17.40
N SER A 32 -7.21 13.93 -18.59
CA SER A 32 -6.88 15.30 -18.96
C SER A 32 -7.60 16.34 -18.09
N ALA A 33 -8.87 16.11 -17.77
CA ALA A 33 -9.63 17.00 -16.89
C ALA A 33 -9.06 17.01 -15.46
N TRP A 34 -8.67 15.86 -14.93
CA TRP A 34 -8.06 15.75 -13.60
C TRP A 34 -6.67 16.41 -13.57
N LEU A 35 -5.87 16.23 -14.63
CA LEU A 35 -4.57 16.90 -14.76
C LEU A 35 -4.70 18.42 -14.94
N ALA A 36 -5.79 18.90 -15.54
CA ALA A 36 -6.07 20.32 -15.69
C ALA A 36 -6.47 21.00 -14.37
N GLU A 37 -7.08 20.24 -13.45
CA GLU A 37 -7.45 20.68 -12.09
C GLU A 37 -6.27 20.59 -11.10
N ALA A 38 -5.15 19.97 -11.49
CA ALA A 38 -3.93 19.99 -10.68
C ALA A 38 -3.43 21.44 -10.52
N PRO A 39 -3.00 21.87 -9.31
CA PRO A 39 -2.55 23.24 -9.09
C PRO A 39 -1.39 23.56 -10.02
N ARG A 40 -1.63 24.50 -10.95
CA ARG A 40 -0.60 24.98 -11.88
C ARG A 40 0.54 25.58 -11.06
N GLN A 41 1.71 24.95 -11.15
CA GLN A 41 2.94 25.46 -10.56
C GLN A 41 3.13 26.92 -11.02
N ALA A 42 3.25 27.85 -10.07
CA ALA A 42 3.40 29.26 -10.38
C ALA A 42 4.68 29.48 -11.21
N PRO A 43 4.64 30.28 -12.29
CA PRO A 43 5.82 30.56 -13.10
C PRO A 43 6.82 31.35 -12.25
N GLY A 44 8.02 30.78 -12.08
CA GLY A 44 9.12 31.45 -11.39
C GLY A 44 9.55 32.69 -12.15
N ILE A 45 9.63 33.82 -11.44
CA ILE A 45 10.14 35.10 -11.96
C ILE A 45 11.62 34.92 -12.36
N PRO A 46 12.03 35.25 -13.61
CA PRO A 46 13.43 35.23 -14.00
C PRO A 46 14.19 36.32 -13.23
N GLY A 47 15.03 35.90 -12.28
CA GLY A 47 15.76 36.81 -11.41
C GLY A 47 15.99 36.31 -9.99
N GLN A 48 16.06 34.98 -9.77
CA GLN A 48 16.48 34.46 -8.47
C GLN A 48 17.98 34.67 -8.26
N ARG A 49 18.32 35.77 -7.60
CA ARG A 49 19.36 35.78 -6.57
C ARG A 49 18.74 36.26 -5.27
N ALA A 50 18.44 35.33 -4.36
CA ALA A 50 18.76 35.45 -2.94
C ALA A 50 18.25 34.24 -2.16
N ARG A 51 19.22 33.51 -1.59
CA ARG A 51 19.19 32.66 -0.38
C ARG A 51 18.20 31.49 -0.37
N GLY A 52 18.80 30.29 -0.36
CA GLY A 52 18.11 29.03 -0.16
C GLY A 52 17.23 29.06 1.08
N GLY A 53 15.93 28.96 0.84
CA GLY A 53 15.00 28.36 1.78
C GLY A 53 15.03 26.86 1.48
N ALA A 54 15.57 26.08 2.41
CA ALA A 54 15.35 24.65 2.43
C ALA A 54 13.84 24.42 2.27
N SER A 55 13.41 23.61 1.30
CA SER A 55 12.12 22.95 1.43
C SER A 55 12.22 22.20 2.75
N SER A 56 11.53 22.67 3.79
CA SER A 56 11.49 21.90 5.03
C SER A 56 10.73 20.64 4.66
N TRP A 57 11.46 19.56 4.43
CA TRP A 57 10.94 18.22 4.61
C TRP A 57 10.18 18.26 5.94
N ALA A 58 8.90 17.91 5.91
CA ALA A 58 8.13 17.81 7.13
C ALA A 58 8.95 16.95 8.10
N PRO A 59 9.21 17.41 9.34
CA PRO A 59 9.96 16.61 10.28
C PRO A 59 9.23 15.28 10.42
N VAL A 60 9.91 14.19 10.04
CA VAL A 60 9.45 12.84 10.34
C VAL A 60 9.27 12.83 11.85
N GLU A 61 8.03 12.71 12.33
CA GLU A 61 7.77 12.56 13.75
C GLU A 61 8.67 11.43 14.26
N SER A 62 9.48 11.72 15.28
CA SER A 62 10.36 10.69 15.83
C SER A 62 9.48 9.55 16.29
N ALA A 63 9.79 8.34 15.84
CA ALA A 63 9.16 7.12 16.32
C ALA A 63 9.05 7.16 17.85
N ASP A 64 7.84 6.92 18.36
CA ASP A 64 7.58 6.91 19.80
C ASP A 64 8.53 5.89 20.47
N PRO A 65 9.32 6.33 21.46
CA PRO A 65 10.28 5.47 22.15
C PRO A 65 9.68 4.16 22.68
N GLY A 66 8.40 4.17 23.09
CA GLY A 66 7.72 2.97 23.58
C GLY A 66 7.61 1.88 22.52
N TYR A 67 7.43 2.25 21.26
CA TYR A 67 7.45 1.29 20.15
C TYR A 67 8.85 0.72 19.93
N LEU A 68 9.88 1.57 19.94
CA LEU A 68 11.25 1.14 19.74
C LEU A 68 11.69 0.15 20.83
N ASP A 69 11.39 0.44 22.09
CA ASP A 69 11.74 -0.43 23.21
C ASP A 69 11.03 -1.78 23.13
N ALA A 70 9.74 -1.78 22.76
CA ALA A 70 8.97 -3.00 22.59
C ALA A 70 9.44 -3.85 21.39
N MET A 71 9.88 -3.21 20.31
CA MET A 71 10.43 -3.87 19.13
C MET A 71 11.83 -4.44 19.38
N ARG A 72 12.73 -3.69 20.05
CA ARG A 72 14.08 -4.17 20.38
C ARG A 72 14.07 -5.44 21.23
N GLN A 73 13.11 -5.57 22.14
CA GLN A 73 12.94 -6.79 22.94
C GLN A 73 12.62 -8.02 22.08
N ARG A 74 11.95 -7.82 20.94
CA ARG A 74 11.45 -8.90 20.06
C ARG A 74 12.35 -9.17 18.87
N ALA A 75 13.12 -8.18 18.44
CA ALA A 75 14.01 -8.26 17.29
C ALA A 75 15.36 -7.57 17.60
N PRO A 76 16.12 -8.09 18.59
CA PRO A 76 17.35 -7.45 19.07
C PRO A 76 18.46 -7.36 18.02
N GLU A 77 18.43 -8.23 17.00
CA GLU A 77 19.39 -8.25 15.90
C GLU A 77 19.09 -7.23 14.79
N VAL A 78 17.93 -6.57 14.82
CA VAL A 78 17.51 -5.65 13.77
C VAL A 78 18.09 -4.26 14.03
N PRO A 79 18.71 -3.62 13.01
CA PRO A 79 19.22 -2.26 13.13
C PRO A 79 18.16 -1.25 13.57
N ASP A 80 18.53 -0.36 14.49
CA ASP A 80 17.65 0.68 15.04
C ASP A 80 16.97 1.53 13.95
N GLU A 81 17.65 1.83 12.84
CA GLU A 81 17.08 2.59 11.72
C GLU A 81 15.86 1.88 11.10
N LEU A 82 15.89 0.55 10.99
CA LEU A 82 14.75 -0.23 10.50
C LEU A 82 13.62 -0.29 11.53
N LEU A 83 13.97 -0.33 12.82
CA LEU A 83 12.98 -0.27 13.91
C LEU A 83 12.30 1.09 13.97
N VAL A 84 13.02 2.19 13.73
CA VAL A 84 12.47 3.56 13.65
C VAL A 84 11.51 3.67 12.47
N ALA A 85 11.91 3.20 11.29
CA ALA A 85 11.01 3.15 10.15
C ALA A 85 9.75 2.32 10.49
N ALA A 86 9.94 1.19 11.18
CA ALA A 86 8.84 0.31 11.52
C ALA A 86 7.87 0.86 12.55
N ALA A 87 8.38 1.52 13.58
CA ALA A 87 7.58 2.17 14.60
C ALA A 87 6.62 3.21 13.96
N GLY A 88 7.06 3.93 12.93
CA GLY A 88 6.24 4.91 12.21
C GLY A 88 4.92 4.33 11.67
N TRP A 89 4.92 3.11 11.12
CA TRP A 89 3.66 2.51 10.65
C TRP A 89 2.85 1.84 11.74
N TRP A 90 3.48 1.32 12.80
CA TRP A 90 2.75 0.77 13.93
C TRP A 90 2.01 1.84 14.74
N GLN A 91 2.54 3.06 14.80
CA GLN A 91 1.82 4.22 15.35
C GLN A 91 0.50 4.50 14.59
N MET A 92 0.42 4.17 13.30
CA MET A 92 -0.83 4.28 12.54
C MET A 92 -1.82 3.15 12.84
N ILE A 93 -1.35 2.01 13.35
CA ILE A 93 -2.22 0.89 13.75
C ILE A 93 -2.92 1.21 15.07
N GLY A 94 -2.20 1.69 16.08
CA GLY A 94 -2.80 1.97 17.39
C GLY A 94 -1.78 2.34 18.45
N ASP A 95 -2.00 1.88 19.67
CA ASP A 95 -1.03 1.98 20.77
C ASP A 95 -0.07 0.78 20.81
N VAL A 96 1.00 0.90 21.60
CA VAL A 96 2.01 -0.17 21.73
C VAL A 96 1.35 -1.49 22.17
N ALA A 97 0.37 -1.44 23.08
CA ALA A 97 -0.34 -2.64 23.53
C ALA A 97 -1.12 -3.33 22.40
N GLU A 98 -1.69 -2.57 21.47
CA GLU A 98 -2.33 -3.10 20.27
C GLU A 98 -1.32 -3.74 19.32
N ALA A 99 -0.20 -3.08 19.10
CA ALA A 99 0.87 -3.63 18.28
C ALA A 99 1.42 -4.94 18.86
N GLU A 100 1.62 -5.01 20.17
CA GLU A 100 2.04 -6.23 20.86
C GLU A 100 1.06 -7.38 20.63
N ARG A 101 -0.26 -7.12 20.68
CA ARG A 101 -1.26 -8.17 20.38
C ARG A 101 -1.13 -8.70 18.95
N TRP A 102 -0.85 -7.84 17.97
CA TRP A 102 -0.59 -8.29 16.60
C TRP A 102 0.70 -9.11 16.49
N TRP A 103 1.75 -8.70 17.21
CA TRP A 103 3.02 -9.42 17.23
C TRP A 103 2.89 -10.79 17.87
N ASP A 104 2.22 -10.86 19.02
CA ASP A 104 1.93 -12.10 19.75
C ASP A 104 1.02 -13.02 18.94
N ALA A 105 0.16 -12.46 18.08
CA ALA A 105 -0.65 -13.22 17.13
C ALA A 105 0.16 -13.74 15.92
N GLY A 106 1.45 -13.42 15.83
CA GLY A 106 2.40 -13.98 14.86
C GLY A 106 2.70 -13.07 13.66
N ILE A 107 2.35 -11.79 13.72
CA ILE A 107 2.83 -10.78 12.77
C ILE A 107 4.22 -10.31 13.19
N SER A 108 5.15 -10.14 12.25
CA SER A 108 6.46 -9.59 12.61
C SER A 108 6.34 -8.10 12.95
N PRO A 109 7.12 -7.57 13.91
CA PRO A 109 7.23 -6.12 14.13
C PRO A 109 7.67 -5.34 12.88
N LEU A 110 8.30 -6.01 11.91
CA LEU A 110 8.70 -5.41 10.63
C LEU A 110 7.66 -5.57 9.52
N ASP A 111 6.55 -6.26 9.77
CA ASP A 111 5.55 -6.55 8.75
C ASP A 111 4.48 -5.47 8.69
N GLN A 112 4.47 -4.72 7.58
CA GLN A 112 3.52 -3.64 7.32
C GLN A 112 2.08 -4.14 7.04
N ARG A 113 1.91 -5.43 6.71
CA ARG A 113 0.61 -5.99 6.29
C ARG A 113 -0.47 -5.96 7.38
N ALA A 114 -0.09 -5.73 8.64
CA ALA A 114 -1.05 -5.54 9.72
C ALA A 114 -2.01 -4.36 9.46
N LEU A 115 -1.56 -3.30 8.75
CA LEU A 115 -2.42 -2.19 8.34
C LEU A 115 -3.56 -2.67 7.42
N ASP A 116 -3.23 -3.47 6.40
CA ASP A 116 -4.21 -4.02 5.47
C ASP A 116 -5.20 -4.97 6.17
N TYR A 117 -4.69 -5.77 7.10
CA TYR A 117 -5.52 -6.70 7.87
C TYR A 117 -6.51 -5.95 8.76
N ARG A 118 -6.04 -4.90 9.46
CA ARG A 118 -6.88 -4.02 10.27
C ARG A 118 -7.91 -3.30 9.40
N ALA A 119 -7.51 -2.74 8.26
CA ALA A 119 -8.39 -2.05 7.33
C ALA A 119 -9.50 -2.97 6.78
N ALA A 120 -9.18 -4.25 6.58
CA ALA A 120 -10.17 -5.26 6.21
C ALA A 120 -11.12 -5.68 7.35
N GLY A 121 -10.84 -5.27 8.59
CA GLY A 121 -11.64 -5.60 9.77
C GLY A 121 -11.19 -6.84 10.53
N LEU A 122 -9.95 -7.32 10.31
CA LEU A 122 -9.38 -8.38 11.14
C LEU A 122 -8.85 -7.80 12.45
N SER A 123 -9.03 -8.55 13.53
CA SER A 123 -8.39 -8.31 14.82
C SER A 123 -7.25 -9.31 15.07
N PRO A 124 -6.32 -9.04 16.01
CA PRO A 124 -5.27 -10.00 16.35
C PRO A 124 -5.80 -11.38 16.75
N SER A 125 -6.93 -11.44 17.47
CA SER A 125 -7.52 -12.71 17.91
C SER A 125 -8.11 -13.53 16.76
N ASP A 126 -8.44 -12.90 15.63
CA ASP A 126 -8.91 -13.62 14.44
C ASP A 126 -7.81 -14.43 13.77
N LEU A 127 -6.55 -14.02 13.89
CA LEU A 127 -5.42 -14.64 13.20
C LEU A 127 -5.22 -16.13 13.56
N SER A 128 -5.56 -16.50 14.79
CA SER A 128 -5.48 -17.88 15.30
C SER A 128 -6.72 -18.73 14.98
N ARG A 129 -7.84 -18.11 14.58
CA ARG A 129 -9.10 -18.82 14.28
C ARG A 129 -8.94 -19.69 13.04
N ARG A 130 -9.59 -20.86 13.05
CA ARG A 130 -9.49 -21.85 11.96
C ARG A 130 -10.52 -21.62 10.86
N LEU A 131 -10.06 -21.51 9.63
CA LEU A 131 -10.84 -21.54 8.40
C LEU A 131 -10.55 -22.85 7.66
N GLY A 132 -11.29 -23.91 8.04
CA GLY A 132 -11.04 -25.27 7.58
C GLY A 132 -9.77 -25.85 8.21
N PRO A 133 -8.82 -26.40 7.43
CA PRO A 133 -7.61 -27.02 7.98
C PRO A 133 -6.59 -26.02 8.53
N MET A 134 -6.66 -24.76 8.09
CA MET A 134 -5.65 -23.72 8.35
C MET A 134 -6.21 -22.59 9.22
N THR A 135 -5.34 -21.86 9.92
CA THR A 135 -5.71 -20.62 10.58
C THR A 135 -5.84 -19.47 9.58
N VAL A 136 -6.50 -18.38 9.98
CA VAL A 136 -6.57 -17.14 9.20
C VAL A 136 -5.17 -16.66 8.81
N LEU A 137 -4.24 -16.58 9.78
CA LEU A 137 -2.86 -16.17 9.50
C LEU A 137 -2.18 -17.05 8.45
N GLN A 138 -2.40 -18.36 8.51
CA GLN A 138 -1.81 -19.27 7.52
C GLN A 138 -2.39 -19.05 6.11
N HIS A 139 -3.69 -18.76 5.98
CA HIS A 139 -4.29 -18.37 4.70
C HIS A 139 -3.72 -17.07 4.16
N LEU A 140 -3.57 -16.05 5.02
CA LEU A 140 -2.97 -14.77 4.66
C LEU A 140 -1.53 -14.93 4.18
N ARG A 141 -0.73 -15.77 4.86
CA ARG A 141 0.65 -16.10 4.45
C ARG A 141 0.73 -16.84 3.11
N ARG A 142 -0.35 -17.51 2.68
CA ARG A 142 -0.46 -18.13 1.35
C ARG A 142 -1.05 -17.20 0.28
N GLY A 143 -1.29 -15.93 0.61
CA GLY A 143 -1.80 -14.93 -0.33
C GLY A 143 -3.32 -14.88 -0.43
N SER A 144 -4.05 -15.48 0.51
CA SER A 144 -5.51 -15.29 0.56
C SER A 144 -5.85 -13.84 0.90
N ALA A 145 -6.88 -13.29 0.28
CA ALA A 145 -7.31 -11.92 0.53
C ALA A 145 -7.85 -11.74 1.98
N PRO A 146 -7.51 -10.63 2.68
CA PRO A 146 -8.04 -10.36 4.01
C PRO A 146 -9.57 -10.29 4.06
N ALA A 147 -10.19 -9.62 3.08
CA ALA A 147 -11.65 -9.53 2.96
C ALA A 147 -12.32 -10.92 2.82
N TRP A 148 -11.66 -11.87 2.15
CA TRP A 148 -12.15 -13.25 2.06
C TRP A 148 -12.12 -13.94 3.43
N CYS A 149 -11.04 -13.77 4.20
CA CYS A 149 -10.93 -14.33 5.55
C CYS A 149 -12.04 -13.81 6.45
N VAL A 150 -12.28 -12.49 6.44
CA VAL A 150 -13.34 -11.83 7.21
C VAL A 150 -14.72 -12.35 6.82
N ALA A 151 -15.03 -12.43 5.51
CA ALA A 151 -16.29 -12.97 5.04
C ALA A 151 -16.51 -14.42 5.48
N ARG A 152 -15.44 -15.23 5.55
CA ARG A 152 -15.51 -16.62 6.01
C ARG A 152 -15.75 -16.73 7.51
N LEU A 153 -15.07 -15.91 8.31
CA LEU A 153 -15.26 -15.83 9.76
C LEU A 153 -16.69 -15.41 10.11
N ALA A 154 -17.23 -14.40 9.42
CA ALA A 154 -18.60 -13.93 9.62
C ALA A 154 -19.63 -15.04 9.31
N ARG A 155 -19.39 -15.84 8.26
CA ARG A 155 -20.25 -17.00 7.94
C ARG A 155 -20.18 -18.10 9.00
N GLN A 156 -19.00 -18.37 9.58
CA GLN A 156 -18.86 -19.34 10.66
C GLN A 156 -19.61 -18.91 11.93
N GLN A 157 -19.55 -17.62 12.28
CA GLN A 157 -20.26 -17.08 13.46
C GLN A 157 -21.77 -17.20 13.35
N ARG A 158 -22.35 -17.06 12.15
CA ARG A 158 -23.80 -17.22 11.93
C ARG A 158 -24.27 -18.68 11.94
N ALA A 159 -23.34 -19.63 11.77
CA ALA A 159 -23.63 -21.06 11.75
C ALA A 159 -23.37 -21.75 13.10
N SER A 160 -22.88 -21.01 14.09
CA SER A 160 -22.70 -21.45 15.48
C SER A 160 -23.90 -21.03 16.30
#